data_AF-D0RMC0-F1
#
_entry.id   AF-D0RMC0-F1
#
_cell.length_a   1.000
_cell.length_b   1.000
_cell.length_c   1.000
_cell.angle_alpha   90.00
_cell.angle_beta   90.00
_cell.angle_gamma   90.00
#
_symmetry.space_group_name_H-M   'P 1'
#
loop_
_entity.id
_entity.type
_entity.pdbx_description
1 polymer ?
#
loop_
_entity_poly.entity_id
_entity_poly.type
_entity_poly.pdbx_seq_one_letter_code
_entity_poly.pdbx_strand_id
1 'polypeptide(L)'
;MQFRRDESKKGQFIQSGLWYYSRHPNYCGEIMMWAGVFFVSVHTLPTTVLKVWAGVSPVFVTFLLIFVSGVPLLEKQAEERWGETKAYQAYKAQTSVLLPMSKRKMKTT
;
A
#
# COMPACT_ATOMS: atom_id res chain seq x y z
N MET A 1 11.23 5.78 10.95
CA MET A 1 10.59 6.47 12.10
C MET A 1 11.05 7.92 12.30
N GLN A 2 12.19 8.35 11.74
CA GLN A 2 12.70 9.72 11.90
C GLN A 2 11.73 10.81 11.41
N PHE A 3 11.03 10.59 10.29
CA PHE A 3 10.08 11.58 9.74
C PHE A 3 8.97 12.00 10.73
N ARG A 4 8.43 11.06 11.52
CA ARG A 4 7.38 11.36 12.52
C ARG A 4 7.92 12.02 13.80
N ARG A 5 9.22 11.91 14.06
CA ARG A 5 9.88 12.48 15.25
C ARG A 5 10.36 13.91 15.01
N ASP A 6 10.52 14.29 13.75
CA ASP A 6 10.95 15.64 13.37
C ASP A 6 9.78 16.63 13.48
N GLU A 7 9.93 17.61 14.38
CA GLU A 7 8.89 18.62 14.61
C GLU A 7 8.64 19.50 13.38
N SER A 8 9.65 19.73 12.55
CA SER A 8 9.52 20.51 11.31
C SER A 8 8.65 19.82 10.26
N LYS A 9 8.42 18.50 10.41
CA LYS A 9 7.60 17.67 9.52
C LYS A 9 6.19 17.43 10.05
N LYS A 10 5.84 17.99 11.21
CA LYS A 10 4.47 17.89 11.75
C LYS A 10 3.47 18.41 10.73
N GLY A 11 2.46 17.58 10.44
CA GLY A 11 1.42 17.93 9.47
C GLY A 11 1.79 17.76 8.01
N GLN A 12 3.01 17.30 7.67
CA GLN A 12 3.40 16.98 6.29
C GLN A 12 3.18 15.48 5.99
N PHE A 13 3.02 15.15 4.71
CA PHE A 13 2.99 13.77 4.24
C PHE A 13 4.40 13.31 3.82
N ILE A 14 4.66 12.01 3.95
CA ILE A 14 5.94 11.41 3.54
C ILE A 14 5.92 11.13 2.03
N GLN A 15 7.03 11.45 1.36
CA GLN A 15 7.20 11.23 -0.09
C GLN A 15 8.61 10.75 -0.46
N SER A 16 9.38 10.30 0.54
CA SER A 16 10.77 9.85 0.42
C SER A 16 10.90 8.35 0.75
N GLY A 17 11.99 7.72 0.31
CA GLY A 17 12.21 6.29 0.55
C GLY A 17 11.19 5.44 -0.21
N LEU A 18 10.60 4.43 0.43
CA LEU A 18 9.59 3.57 -0.21
C LEU A 18 8.33 4.35 -0.64
N TRP A 19 7.98 5.41 0.11
CA TRP A 19 6.85 6.28 -0.22
C TRP A 19 7.05 7.10 -1.49
N TYR A 20 8.28 7.18 -2.00
CA TYR A 20 8.52 7.78 -3.31
C TYR A 20 7.94 6.92 -4.46
N TYR A 21 7.96 5.59 -4.31
CA TYR A 21 7.59 4.63 -5.37
C TYR A 21 6.15 4.13 -5.26
N SER A 22 5.59 4.14 -4.06
CA SER A 22 4.22 3.69 -3.79
C SER A 22 3.63 4.49 -2.64
N ARG A 23 2.33 4.78 -2.69
CA ARG A 23 1.62 5.44 -1.59
C ARG A 23 1.43 4.54 -0.38
N HIS A 24 1.28 3.24 -0.61
CA HIS A 24 1.07 2.22 0.42
C HIS A 24 2.07 1.06 0.30
N PRO A 25 3.39 1.33 0.43
CA PRO A 25 4.43 0.32 0.26
C PRO A 25 4.37 -0.76 1.35
N ASN A 26 3.86 -0.41 2.53
CA ASN A 26 3.61 -1.32 3.64
C ASN A 26 2.56 -2.39 3.28
N TYR A 27 1.45 -2.01 2.65
CA TYR A 27 0.42 -2.97 2.23
C TYR A 27 0.90 -3.87 1.09
N CYS A 28 1.72 -3.35 0.18
CA CYS A 28 2.39 -4.20 -0.81
C CYS A 28 3.26 -5.26 -0.13
N GLY A 29 4.04 -4.87 0.89
CA GLY A 29 4.86 -5.79 1.67
C GLY A 29 4.03 -6.83 2.43
N GLU A 30 2.91 -6.42 3.03
CA GLU A 30 2.01 -7.30 3.77
C GLU A 30 1.34 -8.33 2.85
N ILE A 31 0.84 -7.90 1.69
CA ILE A 31 0.27 -8.81 0.67
C ILE A 31 1.33 -9.80 0.18
N MET A 32 2.54 -9.32 -0.12
CA MET A 32 3.64 -10.17 -0.57
C MET A 32 4.06 -11.18 0.51
N MET A 33 4.09 -10.76 1.77
CA MET A 33 4.38 -11.64 2.91
C MET A 33 3.34 -12.74 3.03
N TRP A 34 2.04 -12.40 3.04
CA TRP A 34 0.96 -13.39 3.15
C TRP A 34 0.91 -14.33 1.95
N ALA A 35 1.16 -13.82 0.74
CA ALA A 35 1.31 -14.65 -0.45
C ALA A 35 2.50 -15.61 -0.32
N GLY A 36 3.65 -15.11 0.18
CA GLY A 36 4.84 -15.93 0.43
C GLY A 36 4.59 -17.05 1.44
N VAL A 37 3.95 -16.75 2.57
CA VAL A 37 3.56 -17.76 3.58
C VAL A 37 2.61 -18.80 2.96
N PHE A 38 1.65 -18.38 2.15
CA PHE A 38 0.77 -19.30 1.44
C PHE A 38 1.54 -20.21 0.47
N PHE A 39 2.42 -19.66 -0.38
CA PHE A 39 3.20 -20.46 -1.32
C PHE A 39 4.15 -21.43 -0.62
N VAL A 40 4.73 -21.11 0.53
CA VAL A 40 5.56 -22.05 1.28
C VAL A 40 4.71 -23.14 1.93
N SER A 41 3.60 -22.77 2.58
CA SER A 41 2.75 -23.71 3.32
C SER A 41 1.87 -24.60 2.44
N VAL A 42 1.47 -24.17 1.25
CA VAL A 42 0.55 -24.94 0.38
C VAL A 42 1.16 -26.28 -0.06
N HIS A 43 2.48 -26.38 -0.11
CA HIS A 43 3.20 -27.60 -0.48
C HIS A 43 3.17 -28.67 0.63
N THR A 44 2.92 -28.29 1.88
CA THR A 44 2.86 -29.24 3.01
C THR A 44 1.46 -29.82 3.22
N LEU A 45 0.45 -29.28 2.54
CA LEU A 45 -0.94 -29.68 2.72
C LEU A 45 -1.27 -30.96 1.90
N PRO A 46 -1.89 -31.97 2.52
CA PRO A 46 -2.05 -33.31 1.92
C PRO A 46 -3.16 -33.37 0.86
N THR A 47 -4.14 -32.46 0.89
CA THR A 47 -5.30 -32.50 -0.02
C THR A 47 -5.51 -31.18 -0.74
N THR A 48 -6.05 -31.26 -1.95
CA THR A 48 -6.42 -30.08 -2.75
C THR A 48 -7.43 -29.19 -2.04
N VAL A 49 -8.36 -29.79 -1.28
CA VAL A 49 -9.36 -29.05 -0.48
C VAL A 49 -8.67 -28.15 0.55
N LEU A 50 -7.71 -28.67 1.31
CA LEU A 50 -6.97 -27.88 2.29
C LEU A 50 -6.14 -26.76 1.63
N LYS A 51 -5.58 -27.01 0.45
CA LYS A 51 -4.84 -25.99 -0.32
C LYS A 51 -5.73 -24.83 -0.74
N VAL A 52 -6.96 -25.11 -1.19
CA VAL A 52 -7.94 -24.07 -1.54
C VAL A 52 -8.35 -23.27 -0.30
N TRP A 53 -8.65 -23.95 0.81
CA TRP A 53 -9.00 -23.29 2.07
C TRP A 53 -7.86 -22.41 2.61
N ALA A 54 -6.62 -22.87 2.53
CA ALA A 54 -5.45 -22.08 2.94
C ALA A 54 -5.30 -20.81 2.09
N GLY A 55 -5.73 -20.83 0.82
CA GLY A 55 -5.71 -19.67 -0.07
C GLY A 55 -6.76 -18.61 0.26
N VAL A 56 -7.80 -18.95 1.01
CA VAL A 56 -8.85 -18.00 1.40
C VAL A 56 -8.27 -16.88 2.26
N SER A 57 -7.37 -17.21 3.19
CA SER A 57 -6.76 -16.24 4.11
C SER A 57 -5.99 -15.11 3.39
N PRO A 58 -4.95 -15.37 2.57
CA PRO A 58 -4.20 -14.31 1.90
C PRO A 58 -5.06 -13.51 0.91
N VAL A 59 -6.04 -14.15 0.25
CA VAL A 59 -6.99 -13.46 -0.63
C VAL A 59 -7.88 -12.51 0.18
N PHE A 60 -8.40 -12.98 1.31
CA PHE A 60 -9.25 -12.18 2.18
C PHE A 60 -8.50 -10.98 2.78
N VAL A 61 -7.27 -11.19 3.28
CA VAL A 61 -6.43 -10.08 3.78
C VAL A 61 -6.14 -9.07 2.67
N THR A 62 -5.79 -9.54 1.47
CA THR A 62 -5.56 -8.67 0.31
C THR A 62 -6.81 -7.86 -0.04
N PHE A 63 -7.99 -8.49 -0.01
CA PHE A 63 -9.27 -7.82 -0.24
C PHE A 63 -9.54 -6.72 0.80
N LEU A 64 -9.37 -7.00 2.09
CA LEU A 64 -9.56 -6.02 3.15
C LEU A 64 -8.62 -4.83 3.02
N LEU A 65 -7.35 -5.08 2.69
CA LEU A 65 -6.34 -4.03 2.53
C LEU A 65 -6.61 -3.15 1.31
N ILE A 66 -7.02 -3.71 0.18
CA ILE A 66 -7.20 -2.93 -1.06
C ILE A 66 -8.56 -2.24 -1.10
N PHE A 67 -9.62 -2.88 -0.61
CA PHE A 67 -10.99 -2.44 -0.87
C PHE A 67 -11.79 -1.99 0.36
N VAL A 68 -11.34 -2.29 1.58
CA VAL A 68 -12.13 -2.01 2.79
C VAL A 68 -11.42 -1.02 3.71
N SER A 69 -10.49 -1.51 4.53
CA SER A 69 -9.95 -0.74 5.66
C SER A 69 -8.54 -0.21 5.43
N GLY A 70 -7.80 -0.76 4.46
CA GLY A 70 -6.44 -0.32 4.18
C GLY A 70 -6.40 0.95 3.34
N VAL A 71 -6.21 0.78 2.03
CA VAL A 71 -6.00 1.85 1.06
C VAL A 71 -7.13 2.89 1.07
N PRO A 72 -8.43 2.54 0.99
CA PRO A 72 -9.49 3.54 0.82
C PRO A 72 -9.62 4.48 2.02
N LEU A 73 -9.48 3.94 3.23
CA LEU A 73 -9.62 4.70 4.46
C LEU A 73 -8.44 5.66 4.64
N LEU A 74 -7.21 5.21 4.39
CA LEU A 74 -6.03 6.07 4.46
C LEU A 74 -6.00 7.14 3.37
N GLU A 75 -6.43 6.81 2.15
CA GLU A 75 -6.56 7.79 1.06
C GLU A 75 -7.59 8.86 1.39
N LYS A 76 -8.73 8.49 1.99
CA LYS A 76 -9.74 9.44 2.44
C LYS A 76 -9.19 10.38 3.52
N GLN A 77 -8.52 9.85 4.53
CA GLN A 77 -7.90 10.68 5.58
C GLN A 77 -6.81 11.61 5.03
N ALA A 78 -6.03 11.13 4.06
CA ALA A 78 -5.01 11.95 3.41
C ALA A 78 -5.63 13.04 2.53
N GLU A 79 -6.76 12.76 1.87
CA GLU A 79 -7.53 13.76 1.13
C GLU A 79 -8.12 14.82 2.06
N GLU A 80 -8.71 14.44 3.19
CA GLU A 80 -9.24 15.38 4.19
C GLU A 80 -8.15 16.31 4.75
N ARG A 81 -6.92 15.81 4.88
CA ARG A 81 -5.81 16.57 5.48
C ARG A 81 -5.00 17.39 4.47
N TRP A 82 -4.83 16.89 3.25
CA TRP A 82 -3.90 17.45 2.26
C TRP A 82 -4.49 17.63 0.86
N GLY A 83 -5.76 17.27 0.62
CA GLY A 83 -6.42 17.31 -0.69
C GLY A 83 -6.33 18.66 -1.38
N GLU A 84 -6.45 19.76 -0.64
CA GLU A 84 -6.36 21.13 -1.21
C GLU A 84 -4.92 21.55 -1.57
N THR A 85 -3.91 20.77 -1.17
CA THR A 85 -2.51 21.13 -1.40
C THR A 85 -2.03 20.64 -2.76
N LYS A 86 -1.59 21.57 -3.63
CA LYS A 86 -1.02 21.25 -4.95
C LYS A 86 0.07 20.17 -4.90
N ALA A 87 0.92 20.20 -3.87
CA ALA A 87 1.99 19.21 -3.67
C ALA A 87 1.45 17.79 -3.47
N TYR A 88 0.36 17.63 -2.69
CA TYR A 88 -0.25 16.33 -2.44
C TYR A 88 -0.97 15.81 -3.69
N GLN A 89 -1.69 16.67 -4.42
CA GLN A 89 -2.33 16.27 -5.68
C GLN A 89 -1.30 15.82 -6.73
N ALA A 90 -0.18 16.54 -6.85
CA ALA A 90 0.92 16.13 -7.73
C ALA A 90 1.52 14.79 -7.31
N TYR A 91 1.73 14.58 -6.00
CA TYR A 91 2.21 13.30 -5.46
C TYR A 91 1.22 12.16 -5.76
N LYS A 92 -0.08 12.37 -5.53
CA LYS A 92 -1.14 11.39 -5.75
C LYS A 92 -1.26 10.99 -7.24
N ALA A 93 -1.11 11.95 -8.15
CA ALA A 93 -1.17 11.73 -9.59
C ALA A 93 0.05 10.96 -10.14
N GLN A 94 1.23 11.19 -9.57
CA GLN A 94 2.48 10.63 -10.06
C GLN A 94 2.84 9.29 -9.42
N THR A 95 2.40 9.05 -8.17
CA THR A 95 2.82 7.90 -7.37
C THR A 95 1.78 6.77 -7.42
N SER A 96 2.26 5.57 -7.70
CA SER A 96 1.46 4.34 -7.68
C SER A 96 0.77 4.12 -6.33
N VAL A 97 -0.41 3.51 -6.33
CA VAL A 97 -1.14 3.22 -5.08
C VAL A 97 -0.42 2.16 -4.26
N LEU A 98 -0.12 1.00 -4.87
CA LEU A 98 0.32 -0.20 -4.17
C LEU A 98 1.68 -0.68 -4.65
N LEU A 99 1.84 -0.93 -5.96
CA LEU A 99 3.08 -1.46 -6.50
C LEU A 99 4.18 -0.39 -6.54
N PRO A 100 5.41 -0.69 -6.08
CA PRO A 100 6.53 0.26 -6.11
C PRO A 100 6.98 0.47 -7.56
N MET A 101 6.54 1.59 -8.15
CA MET A 101 6.86 1.96 -9.53
C MET A 101 7.50 3.33 -9.58
N SER A 102 8.28 3.60 -10.62
CA SER A 102 8.80 4.94 -10.87
C SER A 102 7.65 5.93 -11.12
N LYS A 103 7.86 7.19 -10.75
CA LYS A 103 6.85 8.24 -10.88
C LYS A 103 6.39 8.39 -12.33
N ARG A 104 5.08 8.51 -12.52
CA ARG A 104 4.49 8.80 -13.83
C ARG A 104 4.88 10.22 -14.24
N LYS A 105 5.32 10.39 -15.48
CA LYS A 105 5.56 11.73 -16.05
C LYS A 105 4.22 12.45 -16.16
N MET A 106 4.12 13.65 -15.58
CA MET A 106 2.95 14.49 -15.81
C MET A 106 3.02 15.02 -17.25
N LYS A 107 1.92 14.93 -17.99
CA LYS A 107 1.80 15.57 -19.29
C LYS A 107 1.77 17.08 -19.04
N THR A 108 2.87 17.76 -19.36
CA THR A 108 2.89 19.22 -19.44
C THR A 108 2.07 19.59 -20.68
N THR A 109 0.86 20.13 -20.46
CA THR A 109 0.06 20.79 -21.51
C THR A 109 0.28 22.28 -21.36
#